data_AF-A0A7S0NBA1-F1
#
_entry.id   AF-A0A7S0NBA1-F1
#
_cell.length_a   1.000
_cell.length_b   1.000
_cell.length_c   1.000
_cell.angle_alpha   90.00
_cell.angle_beta   90.00
_cell.angle_gamma   90.00
#
_symmetry.space_group_name_H-M   'P 1'
#
loop_
_entity.id
_entity.type
_entity.pdbx_description
1 polymer ?
#
loop_
_entity_poly.entity_id
_entity_poly.type
_entity_poly.pdbx_seq_one_letter_code
_entity_poly.pdbx_strand_id
1 'polypeptide(L)'
;LMQFDRDEPSVDSKDREERIRARRARIHEKMDIKGTDVQGGIAINVQKRKEIERNQVLKGKAQIHDSKRLLRKLLEEGDEDVTRVRVEGDDRENQRRMAEEARRLDRRQKLLFEAESSARRNAAIAMKWASLFEKEIPLDLLNDMEQQREACTKVISQKDELIREFQGVLKFKDEEYVKSLKRWAEDIDTLLAAMTERFRAQQRQYEQETEEIEAIFRQERAELIDSNRAEMEMLMEKRRNMEQAHMEERQRRIERNQDLLQRSRLKDSEEHSALKIKLETEIQKLEQQLEVMRSTYQLNTEKLEYNFRVLSERDSENTSTIGQQKRKLARLQDSLSSLVAKYGKTDRQYRQENAELTDEYRRITEQFQDLQGKSRHFQIADAARVDEIWAMKEEQVKGMLGEVLVAD
;
A
#
# COMPACT_ATOMS: atom_id res chain seq x y z
N LEU A 1 -27.32 16.63 -19.43
CA LEU A 1 -26.89 15.23 -19.16
C LEU A 1 -26.70 15.11 -17.66
N MET A 2 -27.61 14.39 -17.00
CA MET A 2 -27.71 14.26 -15.55
C MET A 2 -26.48 13.52 -14.98
N GLN A 3 -25.79 14.14 -14.01
CA GLN A 3 -24.95 13.44 -13.06
C GLN A 3 -25.86 12.94 -11.92
N PHE A 4 -25.97 11.62 -11.79
CA PHE A 4 -26.51 11.00 -10.58
C PHE A 4 -25.38 10.88 -9.57
N ASP A 5 -25.40 11.74 -8.56
CA ASP A 5 -24.63 11.52 -7.33
C ASP A 5 -25.15 10.23 -6.68
N ARG A 6 -24.28 9.24 -6.57
CA ARG A 6 -24.53 8.05 -5.73
C ARG A 6 -24.16 8.44 -4.30
N ASP A 7 -25.14 8.90 -3.53
CA ASP A 7 -24.98 9.10 -2.09
C ASP A 7 -24.71 7.75 -1.41
N GLU A 8 -23.47 7.58 -0.94
CA GLU A 8 -23.09 6.46 -0.08
C GLU A 8 -23.75 6.63 1.30
N PRO A 9 -24.39 5.58 1.85
CA PRO A 9 -25.10 5.67 3.12
C PRO A 9 -24.14 6.01 4.27
N SER A 10 -24.36 7.17 4.89
CA SER A 10 -23.52 7.69 5.98
C SER A 10 -24.06 7.33 7.36
N VAL A 11 -23.15 7.01 8.28
CA VAL A 11 -23.47 6.67 9.69
C VAL A 11 -23.92 7.89 10.51
N ASP A 12 -23.64 9.09 9.99
CA ASP A 12 -23.96 10.38 10.61
C ASP A 12 -25.19 11.05 9.97
N SER A 13 -25.91 10.33 9.09
CA SER A 13 -27.17 10.81 8.53
C SER A 13 -28.22 11.02 9.62
N LYS A 14 -29.08 12.05 9.46
CA LYS A 14 -30.20 12.33 10.37
C LYS A 14 -31.30 11.27 10.25
N ASP A 15 -31.36 10.54 9.14
CA ASP A 15 -32.34 9.47 8.93
C ASP A 15 -31.94 8.14 9.60
N ARG A 16 -32.88 7.53 10.32
CA ARG A 16 -32.66 6.30 11.10
C ARG A 16 -32.39 5.10 10.19
N GLU A 17 -33.07 5.01 9.05
CA GLU A 17 -32.93 3.87 8.14
C GLU A 17 -31.60 3.86 7.40
N GLU A 18 -31.09 5.05 7.07
CA GLU A 18 -29.80 5.22 6.43
C GLU A 18 -28.65 4.87 7.37
N ARG A 19 -28.74 5.26 8.66
CA ARG A 19 -27.79 4.83 9.69
C ARG A 19 -27.77 3.31 9.90
N ILE A 20 -28.94 2.67 9.83
CA ILE A 20 -29.05 1.20 9.95
C ILE A 20 -28.41 0.52 8.73
N ARG A 21 -28.65 1.03 7.52
CA ARG A 21 -28.02 0.54 6.28
C ARG A 21 -26.49 0.71 6.30
N ALA A 22 -25.98 1.88 6.69
CA ALA A 22 -24.55 2.15 6.81
C ALA A 22 -23.88 1.23 7.85
N ARG A 23 -24.53 0.98 9.00
CA ARG A 23 -24.02 0.04 10.01
C ARG A 23 -24.04 -1.40 9.53
N ARG A 24 -25.09 -1.83 8.83
CA ARG A 24 -25.16 -3.18 8.24
C ARG A 24 -24.08 -3.38 7.17
N ALA A 25 -23.83 -2.39 6.32
CA ALA A 25 -22.77 -2.43 5.33
C ALA A 25 -21.38 -2.56 5.99
N ARG A 26 -21.07 -1.75 7.01
CA ARG A 26 -19.83 -1.89 7.79
C ARG A 26 -19.68 -3.23 8.49
N ILE A 27 -20.76 -3.79 9.02
CA ILE A 27 -20.74 -5.10 9.66
C ILE A 27 -20.47 -6.19 8.61
N HIS A 28 -21.09 -6.10 7.44
CA HIS A 28 -20.87 -7.02 6.34
C HIS A 28 -19.42 -6.94 5.83
N GLU A 29 -18.90 -5.73 5.62
CA GLU A 29 -17.51 -5.51 5.20
C GLU A 29 -16.50 -5.98 6.26
N LYS A 30 -16.78 -5.80 7.56
CA LYS A 30 -15.98 -6.39 8.64
C LYS A 30 -16.07 -7.92 8.69
N MET A 31 -17.22 -8.51 8.37
CA MET A 31 -17.39 -9.96 8.26
C MET A 31 -16.65 -10.49 7.02
N ASP A 32 -16.64 -9.77 5.91
CA ASP A 32 -15.92 -10.11 4.68
C ASP A 32 -14.40 -9.99 4.86
N ILE A 33 -13.91 -8.94 5.54
CA ILE A 33 -12.49 -8.78 5.92
C ILE A 33 -12.07 -9.87 6.93
N LYS A 34 -12.93 -10.23 7.89
CA LYS A 34 -12.68 -11.40 8.75
C LYS A 34 -12.77 -12.72 7.98
N GLY A 35 -13.56 -12.81 6.91
CA GLY A 35 -13.66 -13.98 6.05
C GLY A 35 -12.44 -14.18 5.16
N THR A 36 -11.75 -13.11 4.78
CA THR A 36 -10.54 -13.15 3.94
C THR A 36 -9.24 -13.22 4.74
N ASP A 37 -9.14 -12.63 5.93
CA ASP A 37 -7.98 -12.82 6.83
C ASP A 37 -8.01 -14.16 7.61
N VAL A 38 -9.18 -14.81 7.71
CA VAL A 38 -9.38 -16.14 8.32
C VAL A 38 -9.55 -17.21 7.23
N GLN A 39 -8.77 -17.09 6.16
CA GLN A 39 -8.78 -18.05 5.07
C GLN A 39 -8.18 -19.38 5.54
N GLY A 40 -9.07 -20.35 5.77
CA GLY A 40 -8.98 -21.82 5.91
C GLY A 40 -7.65 -22.57 6.06
N GLY A 41 -6.52 -22.08 5.56
CA GLY A 41 -5.21 -22.75 5.66
C GLY A 41 -4.62 -22.76 7.07
N ILE A 42 -4.70 -21.66 7.83
CA ILE A 42 -4.03 -21.56 9.13
C ILE A 42 -4.78 -22.37 10.21
N ALA A 43 -6.11 -22.29 10.28
CA ALA A 43 -6.90 -23.03 11.26
C ALA A 43 -6.86 -24.56 11.01
N ILE A 44 -6.94 -24.98 9.74
CA ILE A 44 -6.83 -26.40 9.35
C ILE A 44 -5.40 -26.93 9.59
N ASN A 45 -4.36 -26.12 9.34
CA ASN A 45 -2.97 -26.51 9.68
C ASN A 45 -2.78 -26.65 11.19
N VAL A 46 -3.33 -25.74 12.00
CA VAL A 46 -3.20 -25.81 13.46
C VAL A 46 -3.89 -27.04 14.04
N GLN A 47 -5.04 -27.46 13.49
CA GLN A 47 -5.70 -28.70 13.91
C GLN A 47 -4.95 -29.95 13.46
N LYS A 48 -4.50 -30.04 12.20
CA LYS A 48 -3.65 -31.14 11.74
C LYS A 48 -2.34 -31.23 12.54
N ARG A 49 -1.73 -30.10 12.87
CA ARG A 49 -0.50 -30.04 13.68
C ARG A 49 -0.71 -30.57 15.09
N LYS A 50 -1.79 -30.16 15.76
CA LYS A 50 -2.17 -30.73 17.07
C LYS A 50 -2.44 -32.22 17.01
N GLU A 51 -2.99 -32.72 15.90
CA GLU A 51 -3.25 -34.16 15.71
C GLU A 51 -1.96 -34.96 15.48
N ILE A 52 -1.00 -34.42 14.72
CA ILE A 52 0.33 -35.00 14.53
C ILE A 52 1.12 -35.01 15.85
N GLU A 53 1.16 -33.90 16.57
CA GLU A 53 1.80 -33.81 17.89
C GLU A 53 1.16 -34.79 18.88
N ARG A 54 -0.17 -34.92 18.86
CA ARG A 54 -0.88 -35.89 19.70
C ARG A 54 -0.53 -37.33 19.32
N ASN A 55 -0.47 -37.66 18.03
CA ASN A 55 -0.10 -38.99 17.55
C ASN A 55 1.37 -39.34 17.84
N GLN A 56 2.28 -38.37 17.79
CA GLN A 56 3.67 -38.56 18.21
C GLN A 56 3.76 -38.83 19.72
N VAL A 57 3.11 -38.01 20.55
CA VAL A 57 3.05 -38.24 22.02
C VAL A 57 2.38 -39.58 22.38
N LEU A 58 1.55 -40.14 21.50
CA LEU A 58 0.92 -41.44 21.70
C LEU A 58 1.90 -42.61 21.46
N LYS A 59 2.90 -42.49 20.57
CA LYS A 59 3.89 -43.55 20.31
C LYS A 59 4.71 -43.85 21.58
N GLY A 60 5.27 -42.84 22.23
CA GLY A 60 6.11 -43.03 23.43
C GLY A 60 5.28 -43.50 24.62
N LYS A 61 4.02 -43.06 24.72
CA LYS A 61 3.07 -43.60 25.71
C LYS A 61 2.70 -45.07 25.44
N ALA A 62 2.55 -45.45 24.17
CA ALA A 62 2.32 -46.83 23.79
C ALA A 62 3.54 -47.70 24.15
N GLN A 63 4.76 -47.23 23.86
CA GLN A 63 5.99 -47.93 24.25
C GLN A 63 6.07 -48.13 25.77
N ILE A 64 5.81 -47.09 26.58
CA ILE A 64 5.77 -47.24 28.04
C ILE A 64 4.77 -48.32 28.48
N HIS A 65 3.60 -48.37 27.86
CA HIS A 65 2.58 -49.36 28.19
C HIS A 65 3.02 -50.78 27.82
N ASP A 66 3.63 -50.95 26.65
CA ASP A 66 4.14 -52.23 26.18
C ASP A 66 5.32 -52.72 27.03
N SER A 67 6.28 -51.85 27.34
CA SER A 67 7.38 -52.15 28.28
C SER A 67 6.87 -52.56 29.65
N LYS A 68 5.88 -51.84 30.21
CA LYS A 68 5.26 -52.23 31.49
C LYS A 68 4.56 -53.58 31.42
N ARG A 69 3.93 -53.92 30.29
CA ARG A 69 3.30 -55.23 30.08
C ARG A 69 4.35 -56.33 30.04
N LEU A 70 5.45 -56.11 29.33
CA LEU A 70 6.53 -57.09 29.24
C LEU A 70 7.21 -57.32 30.60
N LEU A 71 7.51 -56.25 31.33
CA LEU A 71 8.12 -56.32 32.66
C LEU A 71 7.23 -57.03 33.69
N ARG A 72 5.90 -56.87 33.59
CA ARG A 72 4.96 -57.63 34.43
C ARG A 72 5.00 -59.13 34.12
N LYS A 73 5.02 -59.51 32.84
CA LYS A 73 5.13 -60.93 32.45
C LYS A 73 6.42 -61.54 32.96
N LEU A 74 7.55 -60.83 32.80
CA LEU A 74 8.84 -61.29 33.31
C LEU A 74 8.84 -61.46 34.83
N LEU A 75 8.15 -60.57 35.56
CA LEU A 75 7.98 -60.70 37.01
C LEU A 75 7.16 -61.93 37.38
N GLU A 76 6.03 -62.15 36.70
CA GLU A 76 5.17 -63.32 36.91
C GLU A 76 5.94 -64.63 36.64
N GLU A 77 6.64 -64.71 35.50
CA GLU A 77 7.49 -65.87 35.15
C GLU A 77 8.65 -66.07 36.15
N GLY A 78 9.24 -64.96 36.62
CA GLY A 78 10.29 -65.00 37.63
C GLY A 78 9.81 -65.50 38.99
N ASP A 79 8.64 -65.05 39.42
CA ASP A 79 8.00 -65.47 40.66
C ASP A 79 7.58 -66.95 40.59
N GLU A 80 7.07 -67.41 39.45
CA GLU A 80 6.74 -68.82 39.21
C GLU A 80 7.99 -69.71 39.30
N ASP A 81 9.11 -69.31 38.70
CA ASP A 81 10.35 -70.07 38.75
C ASP A 81 10.92 -70.18 40.18
N VAL A 82 10.92 -69.09 40.95
CA VAL A 82 11.35 -69.11 42.36
C VAL A 82 10.39 -69.91 43.23
N THR A 83 9.08 -69.79 42.96
CA THR A 83 8.05 -70.55 43.67
C THR A 83 8.19 -72.05 43.41
N ARG A 84 8.52 -72.46 42.17
CA ARG A 84 8.78 -73.86 41.83
C ARG A 84 9.91 -74.44 42.67
N VAL A 85 11.05 -73.74 42.77
CA VAL A 85 12.19 -74.18 43.59
C VAL A 85 11.80 -74.32 45.07
N ARG A 86 10.99 -73.38 45.59
CA ARG A 86 10.48 -73.45 46.96
C ARG A 86 9.58 -74.66 47.18
N VAL A 87 8.61 -74.88 46.29
CA VAL A 87 7.66 -76.01 46.38
C VAL A 87 8.40 -77.34 46.31
N GLU A 88 9.40 -77.47 45.42
CA GLU A 88 10.24 -78.67 45.35
C GLU A 88 11.06 -78.91 46.63
N GLY A 89 11.50 -77.85 47.31
CA GLY A 89 12.13 -77.93 48.63
C GLY A 89 11.14 -78.38 49.72
N ASP A 90 9.96 -77.76 49.75
CA ASP A 90 8.90 -78.08 50.71
C ASP A 90 8.39 -79.51 50.55
N ASP A 91 8.22 -80.00 49.31
CA ASP A 91 7.83 -81.37 49.01
C ASP A 91 8.87 -82.38 49.51
N ARG A 92 10.17 -82.09 49.33
CA ARG A 92 11.25 -82.95 49.83
C ARG A 92 11.29 -83.00 51.35
N GLU A 93 11.11 -81.87 52.03
CA GLU A 93 11.00 -81.83 53.49
C GLU A 93 9.75 -82.55 54.00
N ASN A 94 8.62 -82.42 53.30
CA ASN A 94 7.39 -83.15 53.64
C ASN A 94 7.58 -84.67 53.52
N GLN A 95 8.23 -85.15 52.44
CA GLN A 95 8.59 -86.56 52.28
C GLN A 95 9.51 -87.05 53.41
N ARG A 96 10.48 -86.23 53.83
CA ARG A 96 11.36 -86.54 54.98
C ARG A 96 10.55 -86.72 56.26
N ARG A 97 9.61 -85.81 56.55
CA ARG A 97 8.74 -85.89 57.74
C ARG A 97 7.90 -87.16 57.76
N MET A 98 7.27 -87.49 56.62
CA MET A 98 6.48 -88.73 56.50
C MET A 98 7.31 -89.98 56.77
N ALA A 99 8.52 -90.07 56.19
CA ALA A 99 9.44 -91.18 56.44
C ALA A 99 9.92 -91.23 57.91
N GLU A 100 10.18 -90.08 58.53
CA GLU A 100 10.58 -89.99 59.92
C GLU A 100 9.48 -90.44 60.88
N GLU A 101 8.22 -90.03 60.63
CA GLU A 101 7.05 -90.45 61.38
C GLU A 101 6.83 -91.97 61.28
N ALA A 102 6.93 -92.54 60.07
CA ALA A 102 6.83 -93.99 59.87
C ALA A 102 7.89 -94.76 60.67
N ARG A 103 9.17 -94.32 60.61
CA ARG A 103 10.25 -94.93 61.40
C ARG A 103 10.04 -94.75 62.91
N ARG A 104 9.46 -93.62 63.34
CA ARG A 104 9.14 -93.38 64.76
C ARG A 104 8.06 -94.35 65.25
N LEU A 105 7.04 -94.61 64.43
CA LEU A 105 5.99 -95.59 64.74
C LEU A 105 6.54 -97.01 64.85
N ASP A 106 7.40 -97.44 63.92
CA ASP A 106 8.05 -98.77 63.97
C ASP A 106 8.86 -98.95 65.28
N ARG A 107 9.68 -97.96 65.65
CA ARG A 107 10.43 -98.00 66.92
C ARG A 107 9.51 -98.09 68.14
N ARG A 108 8.38 -97.36 68.12
CA ARG A 108 7.39 -97.40 69.21
C ARG A 108 6.74 -98.78 69.31
N GLN A 109 6.39 -99.40 68.19
CA GLN A 109 5.82 -100.74 68.16
C GLN A 109 6.82 -101.79 68.70
N LYS A 110 8.08 -101.73 68.28
CA LYS A 110 9.15 -102.61 68.80
C LYS A 110 9.32 -102.49 70.32
N LEU A 111 9.34 -101.26 70.85
CA LEU A 111 9.41 -101.02 72.30
C LEU A 111 8.22 -101.61 73.05
N LEU A 112 7.00 -101.44 72.52
CA LEU A 112 5.80 -102.00 73.13
C LEU A 112 5.83 -103.53 73.12
N PHE A 113 6.24 -104.14 72.00
CA PHE A 113 6.35 -105.59 71.88
C PHE A 113 7.37 -106.17 72.86
N GLU A 114 8.56 -105.58 72.98
CA GLU A 114 9.56 -106.08 73.94
C GLU A 114 9.13 -105.81 75.38
N ALA A 115 8.45 -104.69 75.67
CA ALA A 115 7.91 -104.44 77.00
C ALA A 115 6.87 -105.49 77.40
N GLU A 116 5.93 -105.83 76.50
CA GLU A 116 4.91 -106.86 76.75
C GLU A 116 5.54 -108.26 76.86
N SER A 117 6.44 -108.60 75.95
CA SER A 117 7.10 -109.91 75.94
C SER A 117 8.02 -110.08 77.15
N SER A 118 8.79 -109.06 77.52
CA SER A 118 9.60 -109.05 78.75
C SER A 118 8.74 -109.12 80.01
N ALA A 119 7.59 -108.44 80.05
CA ALA A 119 6.67 -108.53 81.19
C ALA A 119 6.12 -109.96 81.38
N ARG A 120 5.71 -110.62 80.29
CA ARG A 120 5.26 -112.02 80.32
C ARG A 120 6.37 -112.97 80.77
N ARG A 121 7.59 -112.83 80.22
CA ARG A 121 8.76 -113.65 80.62
C ARG A 121 9.13 -113.44 82.09
N ASN A 122 9.12 -112.19 82.57
CA ASN A 122 9.39 -111.84 83.97
C ASN A 122 8.33 -112.39 84.93
N ALA A 123 7.05 -112.34 84.57
CA ALA A 123 5.98 -112.92 85.38
C ALA A 123 6.13 -114.45 85.51
N ALA A 124 6.50 -115.14 84.44
CA ALA A 124 6.76 -116.58 84.46
C ALA A 124 7.97 -116.95 85.35
N ILE A 125 9.05 -116.16 85.27
CA ILE A 125 10.22 -116.26 86.16
C ILE A 125 9.77 -116.08 87.63
N ALA A 126 9.01 -115.01 87.92
CA ALA A 126 8.49 -114.70 89.26
C ALA A 126 7.66 -115.85 89.85
N MET A 127 6.76 -116.46 89.08
CA MET A 127 5.94 -117.58 89.52
C MET A 127 6.76 -118.82 89.88
N LYS A 128 7.77 -119.15 89.06
CA LYS A 128 8.57 -120.38 89.24
C LYS A 128 9.59 -120.25 90.40
N TRP A 129 9.81 -119.06 90.96
CA TRP A 129 10.52 -118.92 92.24
C TRP A 129 9.77 -119.53 93.42
N ALA A 130 8.44 -119.44 93.46
CA ALA A 130 7.65 -120.03 94.55
C ALA A 130 7.81 -121.56 94.59
N SER A 131 7.78 -122.22 93.43
CA SER A 131 7.95 -123.68 93.30
C SER A 131 9.37 -124.17 93.64
N LEU A 132 10.38 -123.30 93.66
CA LEU A 132 11.75 -123.71 94.03
C LEU A 132 11.89 -123.98 95.53
N PHE A 133 11.11 -123.28 96.38
CA PHE A 133 11.15 -123.47 97.82
C PHE A 133 10.55 -124.80 98.29
N GLU A 134 9.77 -125.47 97.43
CA GLU A 134 9.13 -126.76 97.72
C GLU A 134 10.04 -127.96 97.39
N LYS A 135 11.24 -127.73 96.84
CA LYS A 135 12.16 -128.81 96.45
C LYS A 135 13.08 -129.25 97.58
N GLU A 136 12.98 -130.52 97.96
CA GLU A 136 13.81 -131.12 99.01
C GLU A 136 15.12 -131.74 98.49
N ILE A 137 15.19 -132.08 97.19
CA ILE A 137 16.36 -132.73 96.57
C ILE A 137 17.34 -131.65 96.07
N PRO A 138 18.58 -131.57 96.61
CA PRO A 138 19.52 -130.51 96.26
C PRO A 138 19.91 -130.48 94.76
N LEU A 139 19.98 -131.65 94.10
CA LEU A 139 20.32 -131.74 92.68
C LEU A 139 19.20 -131.17 91.78
N ASP A 140 17.94 -131.45 92.12
CA ASP A 140 16.77 -130.96 91.39
C ASP A 140 16.55 -129.46 91.63
N LEU A 141 16.93 -128.96 92.80
CA LEU A 141 16.96 -127.54 93.11
C LEU A 141 18.01 -126.82 92.26
N LEU A 142 19.24 -127.35 92.20
CA LEU A 142 20.32 -126.78 91.39
C LEU A 142 19.91 -126.69 89.91
N ASN A 143 19.35 -127.75 89.33
CA ASN A 143 18.94 -127.77 87.93
C ASN A 143 17.86 -126.70 87.62
N ASP A 144 16.85 -126.53 88.48
CA ASP A 144 15.83 -125.50 88.25
C ASP A 144 16.33 -124.09 88.54
N MET A 145 17.27 -123.91 89.47
CA MET A 145 17.97 -122.64 89.66
C MET A 145 18.80 -122.26 88.44
N GLU A 146 19.44 -123.23 87.77
CA GLU A 146 20.15 -123.00 86.52
C GLU A 146 19.20 -122.63 85.39
N GLN A 147 18.04 -123.30 85.28
CA GLN A 147 16.99 -122.92 84.32
C GLN A 147 16.45 -121.51 84.59
N GLN A 148 16.26 -121.12 85.85
CA GLN A 148 15.86 -119.75 86.20
C GLN A 148 16.93 -118.72 85.85
N ARG A 149 18.20 -119.03 86.15
CA ARG A 149 19.33 -118.20 85.77
C ARG A 149 19.35 -118.00 84.26
N GLU A 150 19.21 -119.08 83.47
CA GLU A 150 19.18 -119.03 82.02
C GLU A 150 17.99 -118.19 81.50
N ALA A 151 16.80 -118.34 82.08
CA ALA A 151 15.63 -117.53 81.72
C ALA A 151 15.85 -116.02 82.00
N CYS A 152 16.43 -115.67 83.14
CA CYS A 152 16.81 -114.29 83.47
C CYS A 152 17.87 -113.75 82.50
N THR A 153 18.92 -114.53 82.22
CA THR A 153 19.97 -114.17 81.26
C THR A 153 19.38 -113.95 79.87
N LYS A 154 18.40 -114.75 79.45
CA LYS A 154 17.70 -114.57 78.17
C LYS A 154 16.96 -113.23 78.10
N VAL A 155 16.22 -112.85 79.14
CA VAL A 155 15.55 -111.53 79.20
C VAL A 155 16.57 -110.39 79.15
N ILE A 156 17.68 -110.49 79.89
CA ILE A 156 18.75 -109.48 79.87
C ILE A 156 19.36 -109.38 78.47
N SER A 157 19.69 -110.50 77.84
CA SER A 157 20.29 -110.51 76.50
C SER A 157 19.39 -109.87 75.43
N GLN A 158 18.07 -110.07 75.51
CA GLN A 158 17.10 -109.46 74.60
C GLN A 158 17.01 -107.94 74.83
N LYS A 159 17.08 -107.49 76.08
CA LYS A 159 17.15 -106.05 76.40
C LYS A 159 18.46 -105.44 75.92
N ASP A 160 19.58 -106.11 76.11
CA ASP A 160 20.89 -105.65 75.64
C ASP A 160 20.97 -105.59 74.11
N GLU A 161 20.31 -106.53 73.42
CA GLU A 161 20.14 -106.48 71.96
C GLU A 161 19.32 -105.27 71.54
N LEU A 162 18.17 -105.04 72.16
CA LEU A 162 17.36 -103.87 71.89
C LEU A 162 18.13 -102.55 72.17
N ILE A 163 18.90 -102.49 73.27
CA ILE A 163 19.75 -101.35 73.59
C ILE A 163 20.79 -101.12 72.47
N ARG A 164 21.46 -102.17 72.00
CA ARG A 164 22.42 -102.08 70.88
C ARG A 164 21.76 -101.57 69.60
N GLU A 165 20.56 -102.05 69.28
CA GLU A 165 19.79 -101.56 68.14
C GLU A 165 19.48 -100.06 68.27
N PHE A 166 18.99 -99.61 69.43
CA PHE A 166 18.69 -98.20 69.67
C PHE A 166 19.94 -97.31 69.69
N GLN A 167 21.07 -97.80 70.18
CA GLN A 167 22.36 -97.10 70.04
C GLN A 167 22.76 -96.96 68.56
N GLY A 168 22.50 -97.98 67.74
CA GLY A 168 22.67 -97.91 66.29
C GLY A 168 21.75 -96.87 65.64
N VAL A 169 20.47 -96.83 66.04
CA VAL A 169 19.51 -95.82 65.58
C VAL A 169 19.97 -94.40 65.94
N LEU A 170 20.49 -94.19 67.15
CA LEU A 170 21.01 -92.88 67.57
C LEU A 170 22.15 -92.42 66.67
N LYS A 171 23.15 -93.28 66.43
CA LYS A 171 24.26 -92.99 65.51
C LYS A 171 23.76 -92.70 64.10
N PHE A 172 22.84 -93.51 63.59
CA PHE A 172 22.22 -93.29 62.28
C PHE A 172 21.47 -91.96 62.22
N LYS A 173 20.81 -91.55 63.31
CA LYS A 173 20.12 -90.27 63.41
C LYS A 173 21.07 -89.08 63.42
N ASP A 174 22.21 -89.19 64.09
CA ASP A 174 23.25 -88.17 64.04
C ASP A 174 23.79 -87.99 62.61
N GLU A 175 24.04 -89.10 61.89
CA GLU A 175 24.43 -89.06 60.49
C GLU A 175 23.34 -88.48 59.58
N GLU A 176 22.08 -88.86 59.79
CA GLU A 176 20.92 -88.35 59.07
C GLU A 176 20.75 -86.83 59.30
N TYR A 177 20.99 -86.35 60.52
CA TYR A 177 20.94 -84.93 60.86
C TYR A 177 22.02 -84.14 60.10
N VAL A 178 23.26 -84.61 60.10
CA VAL A 178 24.34 -83.96 59.32
C VAL A 178 24.03 -83.96 57.83
N LYS A 179 23.49 -85.06 57.29
CA LYS A 179 23.03 -85.13 55.89
C LYS A 179 21.89 -84.14 55.60
N SER A 180 20.94 -84.00 56.53
CA SER A 180 19.82 -83.07 56.40
C SER A 180 20.28 -81.62 56.42
N LEU A 181 21.23 -81.26 57.31
CA LEU A 181 21.84 -79.93 57.33
C LEU A 181 22.52 -79.57 56.01
N LYS A 182 23.27 -80.51 55.42
CA LYS A 182 23.91 -80.31 54.11
C LYS A 182 22.87 -80.07 53.01
N ARG A 183 21.81 -80.89 52.99
CA ARG A 183 20.72 -80.73 52.03
C ARG A 183 19.98 -79.39 52.20
N TRP A 184 19.72 -78.97 53.43
CA TRP A 184 19.09 -77.67 53.69
C TRP A 184 19.98 -76.51 53.23
N ALA A 185 21.30 -76.61 53.41
CA ALA A 185 22.23 -75.62 52.87
C ALA A 185 22.17 -75.60 51.33
N GLU A 186 22.22 -76.77 50.67
CA GLU A 186 22.09 -76.89 49.22
C GLU A 186 20.76 -76.34 48.69
N ASP A 187 19.66 -76.56 49.42
CA ASP A 187 18.32 -76.07 49.05
C ASP A 187 18.23 -74.55 49.17
N ILE A 188 18.78 -73.97 50.25
CA ILE A 188 18.89 -72.52 50.42
C ILE A 188 19.78 -71.91 49.34
N ASP A 189 20.92 -72.52 49.04
CA ASP A 189 21.83 -72.05 47.99
C ASP A 189 21.17 -72.10 46.61
N THR A 190 20.40 -73.16 46.32
CA THR A 190 19.64 -73.29 45.08
C THR A 190 18.56 -72.20 44.97
N LEU A 191 17.83 -71.95 46.06
CA LEU A 191 16.83 -70.89 46.12
C LEU A 191 17.47 -69.50 45.92
N LEU A 192 18.57 -69.22 46.61
CA LEU A 192 19.30 -67.96 46.49
C LEU A 192 19.87 -67.77 45.08
N ALA A 193 20.40 -68.83 44.47
CA ALA A 193 20.89 -68.80 43.09
C ALA A 193 19.76 -68.47 42.11
N ALA A 194 18.61 -69.15 42.23
CA ALA A 194 17.43 -68.88 41.41
C ALA A 194 16.94 -67.43 41.58
N MET A 195 16.77 -66.96 42.82
CA MET A 195 16.37 -65.58 43.11
C MET A 195 17.36 -64.55 42.54
N THR A 196 18.66 -64.79 42.69
CA THR A 196 19.71 -63.88 42.19
C THR A 196 19.72 -63.83 40.68
N GLU A 197 19.57 -64.97 40.01
CA GLU A 197 19.52 -65.03 38.55
C GLU A 197 18.27 -64.31 38.01
N ARG A 198 17.10 -64.51 38.63
CA ARG A 198 15.88 -63.78 38.28
C ARG A 198 16.02 -62.28 38.50
N PHE A 199 16.60 -61.85 39.62
CA PHE A 199 16.87 -60.44 39.89
C PHE A 199 17.78 -59.81 38.83
N ARG A 200 18.87 -60.50 38.44
CA ARG A 200 19.77 -60.03 37.38
C ARG A 200 19.09 -60.00 36.01
N ALA A 201 18.23 -60.96 35.69
CA ALA A 201 17.45 -60.97 34.46
C ALA A 201 16.48 -59.78 34.44
N GLN A 202 15.76 -59.56 35.54
CA GLN A 202 14.83 -58.44 35.71
C GLN A 202 15.54 -57.09 35.60
N GLN A 203 16.71 -56.92 36.24
CA GLN A 203 17.50 -55.70 36.14
C GLN A 203 17.92 -55.41 34.69
N ARG A 204 18.45 -56.42 33.97
CA ARG A 204 18.82 -56.29 32.56
C ARG A 204 17.63 -55.90 31.68
N GLN A 205 16.46 -56.48 31.93
CA GLN A 205 15.26 -56.12 31.17
C GLN A 205 14.82 -54.68 31.49
N TYR A 206 14.84 -54.23 32.74
CA TYR A 206 14.52 -52.84 33.08
C TYR A 206 15.46 -51.86 32.38
N GLU A 207 16.75 -52.15 32.32
CA GLU A 207 17.74 -51.34 31.60
C GLU A 207 17.40 -51.28 30.10
N GLN A 208 17.16 -52.42 29.46
CA GLN A 208 16.78 -52.49 28.04
C GLN A 208 15.48 -51.76 27.73
N GLU A 209 14.41 -51.99 28.49
CA GLU A 209 13.13 -51.30 28.30
C GLU A 209 13.26 -49.79 28.48
N THR A 210 14.12 -49.34 29.40
CA THR A 210 14.37 -47.92 29.61
C THR A 210 15.10 -47.32 28.41
N GLU A 211 16.12 -48.01 27.88
CA GLU A 211 16.84 -47.59 26.67
C GLU A 211 15.92 -47.53 25.44
N GLU A 212 15.03 -48.51 25.28
CA GLU A 212 14.05 -48.55 24.20
C GLU A 212 13.03 -47.41 24.31
N ILE A 213 12.47 -47.18 25.50
CA ILE A 213 11.58 -46.04 25.76
C ILE A 213 12.29 -44.73 25.40
N GLU A 214 13.53 -44.54 25.86
CA GLU A 214 14.30 -43.35 25.55
C GLU A 214 14.59 -43.22 24.05
N ALA A 215 14.90 -44.31 23.36
CA ALA A 215 15.15 -44.31 21.92
C ALA A 215 13.91 -43.83 21.14
N ILE A 216 12.72 -44.34 21.49
CA ILE A 216 11.45 -43.92 20.87
C ILE A 216 11.17 -42.44 21.14
N PHE A 217 11.35 -41.95 22.37
CA PHE A 217 11.18 -40.53 22.67
C PHE A 217 12.20 -39.63 21.95
N ARG A 218 13.45 -40.08 21.81
CA ARG A 218 14.46 -39.35 21.03
C ARG A 218 14.08 -39.28 19.55
N GLN A 219 13.57 -40.37 18.99
CA GLN A 219 13.08 -40.41 17.61
C GLN A 219 11.89 -39.46 17.42
N GLU A 220 10.88 -39.50 18.30
CA GLU A 220 9.75 -38.57 18.25
C GLU A 220 10.19 -37.12 18.32
N ARG A 221 11.13 -36.81 19.21
CA ARG A 221 11.67 -35.46 19.33
C ARG A 221 12.37 -35.02 18.04
N ALA A 222 13.12 -35.90 17.40
CA ALA A 222 13.77 -35.63 16.12
C ALA A 222 12.72 -35.39 15.01
N GLU A 223 11.74 -36.28 14.88
CA GLU A 223 10.62 -36.15 13.92
C GLU A 223 9.87 -34.82 14.10
N LEU A 224 9.60 -34.42 15.36
CA LEU A 224 8.94 -33.16 15.67
C LEU A 224 9.80 -31.94 15.31
N ILE A 225 11.10 -31.98 15.61
CA ILE A 225 12.03 -30.90 15.26
C ILE A 225 12.13 -30.75 13.73
N ASP A 226 12.26 -31.85 13.00
CA ASP A 226 12.37 -31.83 11.54
C ASP A 226 11.08 -31.33 10.89
N SER A 227 9.92 -31.75 11.39
CA SER A 227 8.62 -31.21 10.95
C SER A 227 8.52 -29.70 11.19
N ASN A 228 8.94 -29.21 12.36
CA ASN A 228 8.92 -27.78 12.68
C ASN A 228 9.92 -26.98 11.83
N ARG A 229 11.10 -27.54 11.54
CA ARG A 229 12.11 -26.93 10.65
C ARG A 229 11.56 -26.80 9.24
N ALA A 230 10.97 -27.86 8.69
CA ALA A 230 10.36 -27.82 7.36
C ALA A 230 9.23 -26.78 7.28
N GLU A 231 8.40 -26.65 8.32
CA GLU A 231 7.37 -25.61 8.38
C GLU A 231 7.97 -24.20 8.39
N MET A 232 9.04 -23.97 9.17
CA MET A 232 9.76 -22.69 9.17
C MET A 232 10.37 -22.37 7.80
N GLU A 233 11.03 -23.34 7.16
CA GLU A 233 11.59 -23.16 5.82
C GLU A 233 10.51 -22.81 4.80
N MET A 234 9.37 -23.49 4.82
CA MET A 234 8.23 -23.15 3.96
C MET A 234 7.72 -21.72 4.20
N LEU A 235 7.63 -21.27 5.45
CA LEU A 235 7.20 -19.92 5.79
C LEU A 235 8.21 -18.86 5.34
N MET A 236 9.51 -19.14 5.51
CA MET A 236 10.59 -18.27 5.06
C MET A 236 10.59 -18.14 3.53
N GLU A 237 10.40 -19.25 2.82
CA GLU A 237 10.31 -19.26 1.37
C GLU A 237 9.07 -18.51 0.88
N LYS A 238 7.92 -18.69 1.53
CA LYS A 238 6.71 -17.89 1.25
C LYS A 238 6.95 -16.40 1.46
N ARG A 239 7.61 -16.01 2.56
CA ARG A 239 8.00 -14.61 2.81
C ARG A 239 8.91 -14.09 1.71
N ARG A 240 9.96 -14.82 1.35
CA ARG A 240 10.91 -14.45 0.30
C ARG A 240 10.22 -14.23 -1.05
N ASN A 241 9.30 -15.12 -1.42
CA ASN A 241 8.52 -15.00 -2.64
C ASN A 241 7.60 -13.77 -2.64
N MET A 242 6.95 -13.45 -1.51
CA MET A 242 6.16 -12.22 -1.38
C MET A 242 7.03 -10.96 -1.47
N GLU A 243 8.19 -10.95 -0.81
CA GLU A 243 9.14 -9.83 -0.87
C GLU A 243 9.65 -9.61 -2.30
N GLN A 244 9.99 -10.69 -3.01
CA GLN A 244 10.40 -10.61 -4.41
C GLN A 244 9.27 -10.05 -5.29
N ALA A 245 8.05 -10.55 -5.14
CA ALA A 245 6.89 -10.05 -5.89
C ALA A 245 6.65 -8.55 -5.64
N HIS A 246 6.77 -8.09 -4.39
CA HIS A 246 6.66 -6.66 -4.06
C HIS A 246 7.77 -5.82 -4.69
N MET A 247 9.01 -6.33 -4.71
CA MET A 247 10.14 -5.65 -5.34
C MET A 247 9.96 -5.56 -6.86
N GLU A 248 9.51 -6.63 -7.51
CA GLU A 248 9.17 -6.65 -8.93
C GLU A 248 8.03 -5.68 -9.25
N GLU A 249 6.97 -5.63 -8.43
CA GLU A 249 5.88 -4.69 -8.63
C GLU A 249 6.36 -3.24 -8.49
N ARG A 250 7.18 -2.95 -7.48
CA ARG A 250 7.80 -1.64 -7.29
C ARG A 250 8.65 -1.26 -8.50
N GLN A 251 9.45 -2.18 -9.02
CA GLN A 251 10.27 -1.97 -10.21
C GLN A 251 9.40 -1.64 -11.43
N ARG A 252 8.34 -2.41 -11.68
CA ARG A 252 7.37 -2.13 -12.76
C ARG A 252 6.66 -0.79 -12.60
N ARG A 253 6.41 -0.33 -11.37
CA ARG A 253 5.85 1.01 -11.12
C ARG A 253 6.85 2.11 -11.45
N ILE A 254 8.12 1.93 -11.08
CA ILE A 254 9.20 2.87 -11.40
C ILE A 254 9.40 2.97 -12.92
N GLU A 255 9.46 1.85 -13.63
CA GLU A 255 9.59 1.80 -15.09
C GLU A 255 8.42 2.52 -15.79
N ARG A 256 7.18 2.23 -15.38
CA ARG A 256 5.99 2.94 -15.90
C ARG A 256 6.07 4.45 -15.68
N ASN A 257 6.51 4.89 -14.50
CA ASN A 257 6.68 6.32 -14.22
C ASN A 257 7.80 6.95 -15.07
N GLN A 258 8.90 6.23 -15.31
CA GLN A 258 9.97 6.68 -16.20
C GLN A 258 9.47 6.84 -17.64
N ASP A 259 8.71 5.86 -18.15
CA ASP A 259 8.11 5.93 -19.48
C ASP A 259 7.15 7.11 -19.62
N LEU A 260 6.31 7.35 -18.60
CA LEU A 260 5.40 8.50 -18.58
C LEU A 260 6.17 9.84 -18.57
N LEU A 261 7.24 9.94 -17.77
CA LEU A 261 8.11 11.12 -17.76
C LEU A 261 8.79 11.34 -19.12
N GLN A 262 9.29 10.28 -19.75
CA GLN A 262 9.88 10.37 -21.09
C GLN A 262 8.86 10.83 -22.12
N ARG A 263 7.65 10.27 -22.10
CA ARG A 263 6.55 10.70 -22.99
C ARG A 263 6.17 12.16 -22.76
N SER A 264 6.12 12.62 -21.50
CA SER A 264 5.88 14.03 -21.19
C SER A 264 6.98 14.91 -21.78
N ARG A 265 8.26 14.57 -21.56
CA ARG A 265 9.40 15.32 -22.12
C ARG A 265 9.37 15.39 -23.64
N LEU A 266 9.00 14.28 -24.31
CA LEU A 266 8.86 14.26 -25.77
C LEU A 266 7.74 15.19 -26.22
N LYS A 267 6.57 15.13 -25.58
CA LYS A 267 5.46 16.05 -25.86
C LYS A 267 5.84 17.50 -25.64
N ASP A 268 6.47 17.82 -24.51
CA ASP A 268 6.92 19.19 -24.21
C ASP A 268 7.93 19.69 -25.27
N SER A 269 8.83 18.81 -25.74
CA SER A 269 9.77 19.13 -26.83
C SER A 269 9.08 19.33 -28.17
N GLU A 270 8.08 18.52 -28.50
CA GLU A 270 7.25 18.64 -29.70
C GLU A 270 6.44 19.94 -29.68
N GLU A 271 5.80 20.25 -28.55
CA GLU A 271 5.06 21.50 -28.32
C GLU A 271 5.97 22.72 -28.42
N HIS A 272 7.15 22.67 -27.80
CA HIS A 272 8.15 23.73 -27.91
C HIS A 272 8.59 23.91 -29.37
N SER A 273 8.87 22.82 -30.09
CA SER A 273 9.25 22.87 -31.51
C SER A 273 8.12 23.44 -32.38
N ALA A 274 6.87 23.03 -32.13
CA ALA A 274 5.69 23.55 -32.82
C ALA A 274 5.48 25.04 -32.55
N LEU A 275 5.64 25.48 -31.29
CA LEU A 275 5.55 26.89 -30.91
C LEU A 275 6.67 27.70 -31.56
N LYS A 276 7.90 27.18 -31.56
CA LYS A 276 9.06 27.79 -32.22
C LYS A 276 8.78 28.00 -33.71
N ILE A 277 8.32 26.97 -34.41
CA ILE A 277 7.94 27.06 -35.84
C ILE A 277 6.86 28.13 -36.03
N LYS A 278 5.80 28.15 -35.20
CA LYS A 278 4.76 29.18 -35.30
C LYS A 278 5.32 30.60 -35.16
N LEU A 279 6.13 30.84 -34.12
CA LEU A 279 6.75 32.15 -33.89
C LEU A 279 7.71 32.55 -35.03
N GLU A 280 8.53 31.63 -35.52
CA GLU A 280 9.40 31.86 -36.68
C GLU A 280 8.58 32.21 -37.94
N THR A 281 7.46 31.54 -38.18
CA THR A 281 6.58 31.88 -39.31
C THR A 281 5.88 33.23 -39.14
N GLU A 282 5.53 33.63 -37.90
CA GLU A 282 4.98 34.95 -37.63
C GLU A 282 6.02 36.05 -37.84
N ILE A 283 7.26 35.83 -37.39
CA ILE A 283 8.39 36.72 -37.67
C ILE A 283 8.58 36.88 -39.17
N GLN A 284 8.64 35.79 -39.93
CA GLN A 284 8.77 35.84 -41.40
C GLN A 284 7.64 36.65 -42.06
N LYS A 285 6.40 36.50 -41.59
CA LYS A 285 5.25 37.29 -42.09
C LYS A 285 5.42 38.77 -41.78
N LEU A 286 5.85 39.13 -40.57
CA LEU A 286 6.09 40.51 -40.17
C LEU A 286 7.24 41.13 -40.97
N GLU A 287 8.32 40.39 -41.18
CA GLU A 287 9.44 40.80 -42.04
C GLU A 287 8.98 41.06 -43.48
N GLN A 288 8.16 40.16 -44.04
CA GLN A 288 7.58 40.35 -45.37
C GLN A 288 6.68 41.60 -45.41
N GLN A 289 5.84 41.82 -44.40
CA GLN A 289 5.00 43.02 -44.30
C GLN A 289 5.84 44.29 -44.20
N LEU A 290 6.94 44.27 -43.43
CA LEU A 290 7.87 45.39 -43.32
C LEU A 290 8.57 45.69 -44.65
N GLU A 291 9.03 44.69 -45.39
CA GLU A 291 9.63 44.90 -46.71
C GLU A 291 8.61 45.42 -47.73
N VAL A 292 7.37 44.91 -47.74
CA VAL A 292 6.29 45.48 -48.55
C VAL A 292 6.03 46.93 -48.17
N MET A 293 5.93 47.23 -46.88
CA MET A 293 5.70 48.59 -46.38
C MET A 293 6.86 49.52 -46.79
N ARG A 294 8.11 49.08 -46.64
CA ARG A 294 9.31 49.79 -47.08
C ARG A 294 9.28 50.08 -48.58
N SER A 295 8.94 49.09 -49.40
CA SER A 295 8.77 49.26 -50.85
C SER A 295 7.66 50.27 -51.18
N THR A 296 6.51 50.21 -50.50
CA THR A 296 5.42 51.19 -50.70
C THR A 296 5.82 52.60 -50.28
N TYR A 297 6.56 52.76 -49.18
CA TYR A 297 7.08 54.06 -48.76
C TYR A 297 8.08 54.59 -49.77
N GLN A 298 9.01 53.76 -50.26
CA GLN A 298 9.97 54.13 -51.28
C GLN A 298 9.26 54.63 -52.56
N LEU A 299 8.26 53.87 -53.05
CA LEU A 299 7.45 54.28 -54.19
C LEU A 299 6.70 55.60 -53.94
N ASN A 300 6.17 55.82 -52.73
CA ASN A 300 5.50 57.06 -52.38
C ASN A 300 6.46 58.25 -52.31
N THR A 301 7.68 58.07 -51.80
CA THR A 301 8.74 59.09 -51.88
C THR A 301 9.09 59.42 -53.32
N GLU A 302 9.28 58.42 -54.20
CA GLU A 302 9.54 58.67 -55.63
C GLU A 302 8.38 59.43 -56.31
N LYS A 303 7.13 59.08 -55.98
CA LYS A 303 5.94 59.82 -56.44
C LYS A 303 5.90 61.26 -55.92
N LEU A 304 6.22 61.48 -54.65
CA LEU A 304 6.30 62.81 -54.04
C LEU A 304 7.40 63.65 -54.69
N GLU A 305 8.58 63.08 -54.93
CA GLU A 305 9.68 63.74 -55.64
C GLU A 305 9.30 64.10 -57.07
N TYR A 306 8.60 63.21 -57.77
CA TYR A 306 8.08 63.48 -59.10
C TYR A 306 7.07 64.65 -59.08
N ASN A 307 6.07 64.60 -58.18
CA ASN A 307 5.09 65.67 -58.02
C ASN A 307 5.76 67.00 -57.66
N PHE A 308 6.77 66.97 -56.80
CA PHE A 308 7.55 68.15 -56.43
C PHE A 308 8.30 68.74 -57.65
N ARG A 309 8.95 67.89 -58.46
CA ARG A 309 9.59 68.34 -59.72
C ARG A 309 8.59 68.99 -60.66
N VAL A 310 7.43 68.38 -60.89
CA VAL A 310 6.38 68.92 -61.76
C VAL A 310 5.86 70.27 -61.23
N LEU A 311 5.61 70.39 -59.94
CA LEU A 311 5.19 71.66 -59.33
C LEU A 311 6.27 72.73 -59.44
N SER A 312 7.55 72.36 -59.24
CA SER A 312 8.68 73.27 -59.36
C SER A 312 8.87 73.76 -60.80
N GLU A 313 8.72 72.90 -61.81
CA GLU A 313 8.70 73.29 -63.23
C GLU A 313 7.52 74.23 -63.53
N ARG A 314 6.33 73.91 -63.02
CA ARG A 314 5.14 74.75 -63.20
C ARG A 314 5.28 76.12 -62.53
N ASP A 315 5.90 76.19 -61.36
CA ASP A 315 6.20 77.46 -60.67
C ASP A 315 7.25 78.28 -61.43
N SER A 316 8.26 77.62 -62.01
CA SER A 316 9.22 78.25 -62.94
C SER A 316 8.51 78.87 -64.15
N GLU A 317 7.62 78.12 -64.81
CA GLU A 317 6.83 78.60 -65.95
C GLU A 317 5.88 79.74 -65.57
N ASN A 318 5.17 79.61 -64.45
CA ASN A 318 4.30 80.67 -63.92
C ASN A 318 5.10 81.93 -63.59
N THR A 319 6.26 81.81 -62.96
CA THR A 319 7.13 82.94 -62.63
C THR A 319 7.62 83.63 -63.91
N SER A 320 8.00 82.86 -64.93
CA SER A 320 8.35 83.38 -66.26
C SER A 320 7.18 84.14 -66.90
N THR A 321 5.97 83.58 -66.83
CA THR A 321 4.73 84.16 -67.38
C THR A 321 4.34 85.46 -66.65
N ILE A 322 4.42 85.47 -65.32
CA ILE A 322 4.22 86.68 -64.49
C ILE A 322 5.25 87.75 -64.87
N GLY A 323 6.51 87.37 -65.08
CA GLY A 323 7.56 88.26 -65.54
C GLY A 323 7.30 88.86 -66.93
N GLN A 324 6.68 88.09 -67.84
CA GLN A 324 6.23 88.61 -69.14
C GLN A 324 5.05 89.58 -68.99
N GLN A 325 4.05 89.24 -68.18
CA GLN A 325 2.88 90.11 -67.96
C GLN A 325 3.24 91.42 -67.25
N LYS A 326 4.12 91.40 -66.23
CA LYS A 326 4.63 92.63 -65.59
C LYS A 326 5.32 93.58 -66.58
N ARG A 327 6.11 93.04 -67.51
CA ARG A 327 6.76 93.84 -68.58
C ARG A 327 5.76 94.43 -69.57
N LYS A 328 4.62 93.76 -69.80
CA LYS A 328 3.53 94.27 -70.65
C LYS A 328 2.73 95.37 -69.94
N LEU A 329 2.48 95.20 -68.63
CA LEU A 329 1.81 96.18 -67.76
C LEU A 329 2.61 97.50 -67.68
N ALA A 330 3.92 97.43 -67.49
CA ALA A 330 4.78 98.63 -67.47
C ALA A 330 4.69 99.45 -68.77
N ARG A 331 4.74 98.78 -69.95
CA ARG A 331 4.60 99.45 -71.25
C ARG A 331 3.25 100.15 -71.45
N LEU A 332 2.18 99.52 -70.97
CA LEU A 332 0.83 100.10 -71.03
C LEU A 332 0.69 101.29 -70.08
N GLN A 333 1.32 101.23 -68.90
CA GLN A 333 1.32 102.29 -67.90
C GLN A 333 2.12 103.53 -68.36
N ASP A 334 3.25 103.32 -69.06
CA ASP A 334 3.99 104.41 -69.70
C ASP A 334 3.19 105.07 -70.84
N SER A 335 2.50 104.24 -71.65
CA SER A 335 1.61 104.73 -72.71
C SER A 335 0.46 105.57 -72.15
N LEU A 336 -0.18 105.10 -71.06
CA LEU A 336 -1.25 105.81 -70.36
C LEU A 336 -0.77 107.15 -69.79
N SER A 337 0.37 107.16 -69.10
CA SER A 337 0.97 108.37 -68.54
C SER A 337 1.27 109.42 -69.62
N SER A 338 1.76 108.99 -70.79
CA SER A 338 2.01 109.89 -71.92
C SER A 338 0.72 110.51 -72.49
N LEU A 339 -0.37 109.74 -72.51
CA LEU A 339 -1.67 110.17 -73.03
C LEU A 339 -2.35 111.15 -72.07
N VAL A 340 -2.29 110.88 -70.76
CA VAL A 340 -2.78 111.78 -69.70
C VAL A 340 -2.04 113.12 -69.73
N ALA A 341 -0.71 113.11 -69.91
CA ALA A 341 0.08 114.34 -70.03
C ALA A 341 -0.27 115.16 -71.28
N LYS A 342 -0.52 114.51 -72.43
CA LYS A 342 -0.98 115.18 -73.66
C LYS A 342 -2.37 115.79 -73.47
N TYR A 343 -3.30 115.05 -72.89
CA TYR A 343 -4.67 115.51 -72.64
C TYR A 343 -4.71 116.72 -71.68
N GLY A 344 -3.92 116.69 -70.61
CA GLY A 344 -3.82 117.81 -69.67
C GLY A 344 -3.25 119.09 -70.29
N LYS A 345 -2.37 118.96 -71.29
CA LYS A 345 -1.82 120.12 -72.03
C LYS A 345 -2.88 120.75 -72.95
N THR A 346 -3.63 119.93 -73.69
CA THR A 346 -4.70 120.39 -74.58
C THR A 346 -5.88 121.00 -73.81
N ASP A 347 -6.27 120.42 -72.67
CA ASP A 347 -7.37 120.94 -71.84
C ASP A 347 -7.06 122.33 -71.26
N ARG A 348 -5.82 122.60 -70.87
CA ARG A 348 -5.39 123.94 -70.41
C ARG A 348 -5.41 124.97 -71.53
N GLN A 349 -4.94 124.63 -72.73
CA GLN A 349 -4.99 125.52 -73.90
C GLN A 349 -6.43 125.92 -74.23
N TYR A 350 -7.35 124.96 -74.35
CA TYR A 350 -8.74 125.25 -74.70
C TYR A 350 -9.50 126.02 -73.62
N ARG A 351 -9.18 125.84 -72.33
CA ARG A 351 -9.75 126.68 -71.26
C ARG A 351 -9.28 128.13 -71.34
N GLN A 352 -8.01 128.36 -71.68
CA GLN A 352 -7.45 129.70 -71.79
C GLN A 352 -8.02 130.45 -73.01
N GLU A 353 -8.10 129.78 -74.16
CA GLU A 353 -8.71 130.34 -75.38
C GLU A 353 -10.21 130.65 -75.19
N ASN A 354 -10.97 129.79 -74.50
CA ASN A 354 -12.38 130.08 -74.19
C ASN A 354 -12.54 131.29 -73.25
N ALA A 355 -11.66 131.45 -72.26
CA ALA A 355 -11.72 132.58 -71.34
C ALA A 355 -11.48 133.91 -72.07
N GLU A 356 -10.47 133.97 -72.94
CA GLU A 356 -10.15 135.16 -73.75
C GLU A 356 -11.29 135.54 -74.70
N LEU A 357 -11.86 134.56 -75.42
CA LEU A 357 -13.01 134.78 -76.32
C LEU A 357 -14.27 135.24 -75.59
N THR A 358 -14.48 134.80 -74.35
CA THR A 358 -15.67 135.19 -73.56
C THR A 358 -15.58 136.65 -73.09
N ASP A 359 -14.39 137.11 -72.71
CA ASP A 359 -14.15 138.51 -72.33
C ASP A 359 -14.24 139.46 -73.53
N GLU A 360 -13.74 139.06 -74.70
CA GLU A 360 -13.90 139.83 -75.95
C GLU A 360 -15.38 139.93 -76.38
N TYR A 361 -16.14 138.83 -76.27
CA TYR A 361 -17.58 138.83 -76.58
C TYR A 361 -18.36 139.77 -75.65
N ARG A 362 -18.05 139.76 -74.35
CA ARG A 362 -18.68 140.66 -73.36
C ARG A 362 -18.43 142.13 -73.69
N ARG A 363 -17.18 142.48 -74.03
CA ARG A 363 -16.77 143.85 -74.35
C ARG A 363 -17.45 144.40 -75.62
N ILE A 364 -17.59 143.57 -76.66
CA ILE A 364 -18.27 143.95 -77.91
C ILE A 364 -19.78 144.13 -77.68
N THR A 365 -20.38 143.30 -76.83
CA THR A 365 -21.83 143.36 -76.53
C THR A 365 -22.20 144.65 -75.78
N GLU A 366 -21.36 145.10 -74.84
CA GLU A 366 -21.54 146.39 -74.13
C GLU A 366 -21.41 147.59 -75.09
N GLN A 367 -20.45 147.56 -76.02
CA GLN A 367 -20.29 148.61 -77.04
C GLN A 367 -21.48 148.68 -78.01
N PHE A 368 -22.10 147.54 -78.33
CA PHE A 368 -23.28 147.48 -79.21
C PHE A 368 -24.54 148.06 -78.53
N GLN A 369 -24.74 147.80 -77.22
CA GLN A 369 -25.86 148.38 -76.46
C GLN A 369 -25.77 149.92 -76.35
N ASP A 370 -24.57 150.45 -76.13
CA ASP A 370 -24.35 151.92 -76.08
C ASP A 370 -24.61 152.60 -77.43
N LEU A 371 -24.30 151.92 -78.55
CA LEU A 371 -24.57 152.43 -79.90
C LEU A 371 -26.07 152.44 -80.23
N GLN A 372 -26.80 151.39 -79.82
CA GLN A 372 -28.27 151.34 -79.95
C GLN A 372 -28.96 152.43 -79.13
N GLY A 373 -28.49 152.70 -77.91
CA GLY A 373 -29.00 153.79 -77.07
C GLY A 373 -28.85 155.17 -77.73
N LYS A 374 -27.69 155.43 -78.35
CA LYS A 374 -27.43 156.69 -79.07
C LYS A 374 -28.28 156.82 -80.34
N SER A 375 -28.46 155.74 -81.10
CA SER A 375 -29.30 155.73 -82.32
C SER A 375 -30.77 156.04 -82.01
N ARG A 376 -31.31 155.49 -80.92
CA ARG A 376 -32.69 155.74 -80.49
C ARG A 376 -32.93 157.19 -80.07
N HIS A 377 -31.93 157.83 -79.45
CA HIS A 377 -32.02 159.24 -79.07
C HIS A 377 -32.01 160.19 -80.28
N PHE A 378 -31.23 159.89 -81.32
CA PHE A 378 -31.22 160.68 -82.57
C PHE A 378 -32.54 160.54 -83.36
N GLN A 379 -33.13 159.35 -83.43
CA GLN A 379 -34.42 159.14 -84.12
C GLN A 379 -35.58 159.92 -83.50
N ILE A 380 -35.60 160.05 -82.17
CA ILE A 380 -36.63 160.81 -81.45
C ILE A 380 -36.47 162.32 -81.69
N ALA A 381 -35.23 162.82 -81.74
CA ALA A 381 -34.95 164.23 -82.02
C ALA A 381 -35.31 164.63 -83.46
N ASP A 382 -35.09 163.75 -84.43
CA ASP A 382 -35.46 164.00 -85.84
C ASP A 382 -36.97 163.91 -86.08
N ALA A 383 -37.69 162.98 -85.42
CA ALA A 383 -39.14 162.86 -85.54
C ALA A 383 -39.87 164.12 -85.06
N ALA A 384 -39.43 164.71 -83.93
CA ALA A 384 -40.00 165.97 -83.42
C ALA A 384 -39.85 167.14 -84.41
N ARG A 385 -38.78 167.12 -85.23
CA ARG A 385 -38.50 168.18 -86.20
C ARG A 385 -39.31 168.03 -87.50
N VAL A 386 -39.72 166.82 -87.84
CA VAL A 386 -40.58 166.52 -89.00
C VAL A 386 -42.04 166.88 -88.72
N ASP A 387 -42.52 166.62 -87.51
CA ASP A 387 -43.91 166.94 -87.13
C ASP A 387 -44.17 168.45 -87.07
N GLU A 388 -43.20 169.27 -86.63
CA GLU A 388 -43.28 170.74 -86.72
C GLU A 388 -43.38 171.25 -88.16
N ILE A 389 -42.74 170.58 -89.13
CA ILE A 389 -42.76 170.96 -90.55
C ILE A 389 -44.06 170.49 -91.22
N TRP A 390 -44.60 169.33 -90.82
CA TRP A 390 -45.85 168.79 -91.34
C TRP A 390 -47.04 169.67 -90.95
N ALA A 391 -47.11 170.11 -89.70
CA ALA A 391 -48.14 171.02 -89.21
C ALA A 391 -48.19 172.34 -90.02
N MET A 392 -47.05 172.84 -90.48
CA MET A 392 -46.98 174.08 -91.26
C MET A 392 -47.43 173.92 -92.73
N LYS A 393 -47.28 172.73 -93.32
CA LYS A 393 -47.59 172.46 -94.73
C LYS A 393 -49.05 172.05 -94.95
N GLU A 394 -49.68 171.38 -93.99
CA GLU A 394 -51.07 170.95 -94.11
C GLU A 394 -52.06 172.13 -94.11
N GLU A 395 -51.75 173.19 -93.35
CA GLU A 395 -52.52 174.44 -93.29
C GLU A 395 -52.50 175.22 -94.61
N GLN A 396 -51.47 175.03 -95.46
CA GLN A 396 -51.39 175.65 -96.79
C GLN A 396 -52.15 174.87 -97.88
N VAL A 397 -52.34 173.55 -97.74
CA VAL A 397 -52.78 172.69 -98.86
C VAL A 397 -54.29 172.62 -99.04
N LYS A 398 -55.12 172.71 -98.00
CA LYS A 398 -56.58 172.55 -98.18
C LYS A 398 -57.41 173.83 -98.16
N GLY A 399 -56.76 174.98 -97.99
CA GLY A 399 -57.25 176.22 -98.60
C GLY A 399 -57.39 176.12 -100.13
N MET A 400 -56.57 175.29 -100.81
CA MET A 400 -56.61 175.11 -102.27
C MET A 400 -57.63 174.06 -102.76
N LEU A 401 -58.21 173.23 -101.89
CA LEU A 401 -59.28 172.29 -102.30
C LEU A 401 -60.67 172.96 -102.35
N GLY A 402 -60.80 174.16 -101.79
CA GLY A 402 -62.00 174.99 -101.90
C GLY A 402 -62.25 175.58 -103.29
N GLU A 403 -61.31 175.49 -104.23
CA GLU A 403 -61.41 176.12 -105.55
C GLU A 403 -61.59 175.12 -106.71
N VAL A 404 -61.41 173.82 -106.47
CA VAL A 404 -61.40 172.80 -107.53
C VAL A 404 -62.70 172.00 -107.52
N LEU A 405 -63.72 172.57 -108.15
CA LEU A 405 -64.84 171.88 -108.81
C LEU A 405 -66.17 171.83 -107.98
N VAL A 406 -67.20 172.68 -108.08
CA VAL A 406 -67.57 173.94 -108.79
C VAL A 406 -67.39 173.99 -110.33
N ALA A 407 -66.90 172.93 -110.95
CA ALA A 407 -66.79 172.77 -112.40
C ALA A 407 -66.87 171.27 -112.78
N ASP A 408 -67.82 170.56 -112.15
CA ASP A 408 -68.89 169.79 -112.83
C ASP A 408 -70.04 169.55 -111.83
#